data_AF-A0A5M9GM61-F1
#
_entry.id   AF-A0A5M9GM61-F1
#
_cell.length_a   1.000
_cell.length_b   1.000
_cell.length_c   1.000
_cell.angle_alpha   90.00
_cell.angle_beta   90.00
_cell.angle_gamma   90.00
#
_symmetry.space_group_name_H-M   'P 1'
#
loop_
_entity.id
_entity.type
_entity.pdbx_description
1 polymer ?
#
loop_
_entity_poly.entity_id
_entity_poly.type
_entity_poly.pdbx_seq_one_letter_code
_entity_poly.pdbx_strand_id
1 'polypeptide(L)' 'MMIDRLNLLALNELSNAKDLVSLDCIPSAFQDEFDRFFFGKTLVRKGEKLFAYPNDIRKWVDFVFMQYKD' A
#
# COMPACT_ATOMS: atom_id res chain seq x y z
N MET A 1 14.72 -6.82 -4.79
CA MET A 1 14.02 -6.13 -3.70
C MET A 1 14.36 -6.81 -2.39
N MET A 2 14.73 -6.09 -1.34
CA MET A 2 14.99 -6.68 -0.01
C MET A 2 13.74 -6.52 0.85
N ILE A 3 12.98 -7.60 1.02
CA ILE A 3 11.82 -7.63 1.91
C ILE A 3 12.32 -8.11 3.27
N ASP A 4 12.21 -7.26 4.28
CA ASP A 4 12.48 -7.64 5.66
C ASP A 4 11.17 -7.94 6.42
N ARG A 5 11.31 -8.35 7.68
CA ARG A 5 10.16 -8.65 8.52
C ARG A 5 9.29 -7.42 8.79
N LEU A 6 9.87 -6.22 8.83
CA LEU A 6 9.13 -4.98 9.06
C LEU A 6 8.21 -4.67 7.87
N ASN A 7 8.70 -4.90 6.66
CA ASN A 7 7.92 -4.78 5.42
C ASN A 7 6.71 -5.73 5.42
N LEU A 8 6.89 -6.98 5.86
CA LEU A 8 5.79 -7.95 5.96
C LEU A 8 4.76 -7.56 7.03
N LEU A 9 5.21 -7.05 8.18
CA LEU A 9 4.32 -6.57 9.23
C LEU A 9 3.52 -5.36 8.75
N ALA A 10 4.15 -4.41 8.06
CA ALA A 10 3.49 -3.25 7.49
C ALA A 10 2.41 -3.64 6.46
N LEU A 11 2.70 -4.59 5.56
CA LEU A 11 1.70 -5.09 4.62
C LEU A 11 0.49 -5.72 5.35
N ASN A 12 0.73 -6.47 6.42
CA ASN A 12 -0.34 -7.06 7.22
C ASN A 12 -1.17 -6.00 7.97
N GLU A 13 -0.55 -4.92 8.47
CA GLU A 13 -1.30 -3.80 9.05
C GLU A 13 -2.15 -3.09 7.99
N LEU A 14 -1.57 -2.86 6.81
CA LEU A 14 -2.23 -2.22 5.67
C LEU A 14 -3.41 -3.04 5.15
N SER A 15 -3.31 -4.38 5.10
CA SER A 15 -4.44 -5.25 4.71
C SER A 15 -5.62 -5.20 5.69
N ASN A 16 -5.38 -4.79 6.94
CA ASN A 16 -6.40 -4.67 7.97
C ASN A 16 -6.92 -3.23 8.17
N ALA A 17 -6.46 -2.28 7.35
CA ALA A 17 -6.87 -0.88 7.44
C ALA A 17 -8.40 -0.73 7.23
N LYS A 18 -9.04 -0.01 8.16
CA LYS A 18 -10.46 0.35 8.10
C LYS A 18 -10.69 1.80 7.68
N ASP A 19 -9.70 2.65 7.95
CA ASP A 19 -9.72 4.08 7.65
C ASP A 19 -8.86 4.41 6.42
N LEU A 20 -8.90 5.69 6.01
CA LEU A 20 -8.03 6.21 4.96
C LEU A 20 -6.56 6.06 5.36
N VAL A 21 -5.76 5.52 4.46
CA VAL A 21 -4.34 5.22 4.69
C VAL A 21 -3.48 6.34 4.13
N SER A 22 -2.62 6.95 4.95
CA SER A 22 -1.66 7.95 4.46
C SER A 22 -0.67 7.30 3.51
N LEU A 23 -0.34 7.97 2.40
CA LEU A 23 0.70 7.47 1.49
C LEU A 23 2.07 7.38 2.17
N ASP A 24 2.31 8.17 3.23
CA ASP A 24 3.54 8.11 4.05
C ASP A 24 3.70 6.76 4.78
N CYS A 25 2.64 5.97 4.91
CA CYS A 25 2.66 4.66 5.58
C CYS A 25 3.07 3.52 4.64
N ILE A 26 3.24 3.79 3.35
CA ILE A 26 3.67 2.79 2.38
C ILE A 26 5.17 2.52 2.58
N PRO A 27 5.60 1.28 2.80
CA PRO A 27 7.01 0.97 2.96
C PRO A 27 7.75 1.31 1.67
N SER A 28 8.90 1.98 1.79
CA SER A 28 9.71 2.40 0.64
C SER A 28 10.13 1.24 -0.26
N ALA A 29 10.23 0.03 0.30
CA ALA A 29 10.52 -1.19 -0.44
C ALA A 29 9.46 -1.52 -1.52
N PHE A 30 8.22 -1.06 -1.37
CA PHE A 30 7.13 -1.31 -2.31
C PHE A 30 6.61 -0.04 -3.01
N GLN A 31 7.35 1.08 -2.92
CA GLN A 31 6.89 2.36 -3.47
C GLN A 31 6.69 2.27 -4.99
N ASP A 32 7.60 1.62 -5.71
CA ASP A 32 7.51 1.46 -7.16
C ASP A 32 6.30 0.60 -7.57
N GLU A 33 6.03 -0.52 -6.87
CA GLU A 33 4.84 -1.33 -7.11
C GLU A 33 3.55 -0.60 -6.72
N PHE A 34 3.58 0.16 -5.63
CA PHE A 34 2.46 0.99 -5.19
C PHE A 34 2.10 2.01 -6.27
N ASP A 35 3.07 2.78 -6.76
CA ASP A 35 2.85 3.81 -7.77
C ASP A 35 2.31 3.22 -9.08
N ARG A 36 2.79 2.04 -9.48
CA ARG A 36 2.26 1.30 -10.64
C ARG A 36 0.82 0.84 -10.43
N PHE A 37 0.51 0.28 -9.27
CA PHE A 37 -0.85 -0.20 -8.97
C PHE A 37 -1.86 0.94 -8.81
N PHE A 38 -1.41 2.07 -8.25
CA PHE A 38 -2.23 3.26 -8.04
C PHE A 38 -2.25 4.24 -9.21
N PHE A 39 -1.52 3.95 -10.30
CA PHE A 39 -1.58 4.74 -11.51
C PHE A 39 -3.03 4.81 -12.04
N GLY A 40 -3.58 6.02 -12.13
CA GLY A 40 -4.96 6.27 -12.56
C GLY A 40 -6.04 6.02 -11.49
N LYS A 41 -5.67 5.63 -10.26
CA LYS A 41 -6.61 5.53 -9.14
C LYS A 41 -6.83 6.90 -8.46
N THR A 42 -8.04 7.09 -7.95
CA THR A 42 -8.39 8.29 -7.19
C THR A 42 -7.83 8.21 -5.77
N LEU A 43 -7.07 9.24 -5.38
CA LEU A 43 -6.61 9.46 -4.02
C LEU A 43 -7.42 10.56 -3.33
N VAL A 44 -7.49 10.51 -2.01
CA VAL A 44 -8.14 11.53 -1.19
C VAL A 44 -7.08 12.53 -0.72
N ARG A 45 -7.24 13.81 -1.05
CA ARG A 45 -6.40 14.87 -0.53
C ARG A 45 -7.05 15.48 0.72
N LYS A 46 -6.30 15.54 1.83
CA LYS A 46 -6.69 16.30 3.03
C LYS A 46 -5.55 17.23 3.41
N GLY A 47 -5.73 18.52 3.11
CA GLY A 47 -4.66 19.52 3.22
C GLY A 47 -3.51 19.21 2.26
N GLU A 48 -2.32 19.06 2.83
CA GLU A 48 -1.10 18.73 2.08
C GLU A 48 -0.83 17.21 1.98
N LYS A 49 -1.63 16.39 2.66
CA LYS A 49 -1.45 14.92 2.67
C LYS A 49 -2.38 14.21 1.71
N LEU A 50 -1.88 13.12 1.14
CA LEU A 50 -2.62 12.21 0.28
C LEU A 50 -2.93 10.93 1.03
N PHE A 51 -4.12 10.39 0.77
CA PHE A 51 -4.60 9.16 1.37
C PHE A 51 -5.20 8.23 0.33
N ALA A 52 -5.02 6.94 0.52
CA ALA A 52 -5.65 5.88 -0.25
C ALA A 52 -6.87 5.32 0.49
N TYR A 53 -7.85 4.85 -0.28
CA TYR A 53 -8.99 4.14 0.29
C TYR A 53 -8.55 2.77 0.84
N PRO A 54 -9.07 2.34 2.01
CA PRO A 54 -8.69 1.07 2.62
C PRO A 54 -8.99 -0.13 1.70
N ASN A 55 -10.04 -0.02 0.86
CA ASN A 55 -10.37 -1.08 -0.09
C ASN A 55 -9.34 -1.21 -1.23
N ASP A 56 -8.79 -0.10 -1.72
CA ASP A 56 -7.74 -0.13 -2.74
C ASP A 56 -6.41 -0.62 -2.16
N ILE A 57 -6.11 -0.24 -0.91
CA ILE A 57 -4.93 -0.76 -0.19
C ILE A 57 -5.00 -2.27 -0.03
N ARG A 58 -6.15 -2.83 0.39
CA ARG A 58 -6.30 -4.29 0.48
C ARG A 58 -6.03 -5.00 -0.84
N LYS A 59 -6.62 -4.51 -1.92
CA LYS A 59 -6.40 -5.07 -3.28
C LYS A 59 -4.94 -4.97 -3.71
N TRP A 60 -4.26 -3.89 -3.35
CA TRP A 60 -2.84 -3.72 -3.62
C TRP A 60 -1.98 -4.71 -2.81
N VAL A 61 -2.26 -4.87 -1.51
CA VAL A 61 -1.55 -5.84 -0.67
C VAL A 61 -1.75 -7.27 -1.20
N ASP A 62 -2.97 -7.63 -1.59
CA ASP A 62 -3.26 -8.92 -2.24
C ASP A 62 -2.46 -9.10 -3.52
N PHE A 63 -2.40 -8.06 -4.37
CA PHE A 63 -1.59 -8.06 -5.59
C PHE A 63 -0.11 -8.28 -5.29
N VAL A 64 0.45 -7.60 -4.28
CA VAL A 64 1.83 -7.79 -3.84
C VAL A 64 2.05 -9.23 -3.40
N PHE A 65 1.21 -9.78 -2.52
CA PHE A 65 1.35 -11.18 -2.08
C PHE A 65 1.28 -12.19 -3.23
N MET A 66 0.45 -11.94 -4.24
CA MET A 66 0.38 -12.81 -5.42
C MET A 66 1.66 -12.77 -6.27
N GLN A 67 2.34 -11.62 -6.36
CA GLN A 67 3.59 -11.50 -7.11
C GLN A 67 4.77 -12.23 -6.45
N TYR A 68 4.73 -12.42 -5.12
CA TYR A 68 5.80 -13.04 -4.32
C TYR A 68 5.48 -14.46 -3.85
N LYS A 69 4.43 -15.09 -4.41
CA LYS A 69 4.01 -16.45 -4.04
C LYS A 69 4.76 -17.56 -4.81
N ASP A 70 5.59 -17.20 -5.78
CA ASP A 70 6.46 -18.13 -6.52
C ASP A 70 7.81 -18.36 -5.82
#